data_AF-A0A084TCP5-F1
#
_entry.id   AF-A0A084TCP5-F1
#
_cell.length_a   1.000
_cell.length_b   1.000
_cell.length_c   1.000
_cell.angle_alpha   90.00
_cell.angle_beta   90.00
_cell.angle_gamma   90.00
#
_symmetry.space_group_name_H-M   'P 1'
#
loop_
_entity.id
_entity.type
_entity.pdbx_description
1 polymer ?
#
loop_
_entity_poly.entity_id
_entity_poly.type
_entity_poly.pdbx_seq_one_letter_code
_entity_poly.pdbx_strand_id
1 'polypeptide(L)'
;MKKQTIVVALGGNALLKRGEPLEAEVQRHNIEIAVKTISEIALQYNVVLVHGNGPQVGLLALQGLEYKKVSPYPLDVLGSETQGMIGYMLMQEFKNQMPSKNITCMLTQMTVDPADPAFKDPTKFIGPVYDKQEACELAEKYNWTVKPDGDYFRRVVPSPLPTGIVEHEAITSLIDEGHLVICTGGGGIPVTRNDGKLVGVEAVIDKDMSAAFLAKQLHADRLLILTDADAVYLDWGKPTQHALRATTPSELSRYQFDEGSMGPKIDASCEFINQGGQMVGIGALQDGLRILEGTAGTTISKH
;
A
#
# COMPACT_ATOMS: atom_id res chain seq x y z
N MET A 1 -26.93 14.21 -4.57
CA MET A 1 -25.67 14.73 -3.97
C MET A 1 -24.51 13.96 -4.60
N LYS A 2 -23.38 14.62 -4.91
CA LYS A 2 -22.17 13.94 -5.40
C LYS A 2 -21.68 13.00 -4.28
N LYS A 3 -21.37 11.75 -4.60
CA LYS A 3 -20.80 10.81 -3.61
C LYS A 3 -19.46 11.37 -3.11
N GLN A 4 -19.19 11.18 -1.82
CA GLN A 4 -17.87 11.48 -1.25
C GLN A 4 -16.81 10.57 -1.87
N THR A 5 -15.59 11.08 -2.02
CA THR A 5 -14.45 10.31 -2.53
C THR A 5 -13.67 9.70 -1.36
N ILE A 6 -13.43 8.39 -1.45
CA ILE A 6 -12.64 7.65 -0.48
C ILE A 6 -11.46 6.97 -1.18
N VAL A 7 -10.26 7.16 -0.62
CA VAL A 7 -9.11 6.35 -0.98
C VAL A 7 -9.05 5.15 -0.04
N VAL A 8 -9.01 3.94 -0.60
CA VAL A 8 -8.91 2.69 0.15
C VAL A 8 -7.55 2.08 -0.11
N ALA A 9 -6.77 1.81 0.94
CA ALA A 9 -5.51 1.08 0.87
C ALA A 9 -5.70 -0.36 1.32
N LEU A 10 -5.48 -1.31 0.41
CA LEU A 10 -5.42 -2.73 0.72
C LEU A 10 -3.99 -3.15 1.08
N GLY A 11 -3.79 -3.65 2.29
CA GLY A 11 -2.54 -4.29 2.69
C GLY A 11 -2.20 -5.51 1.82
N GLY A 12 -0.93 -5.86 1.73
CA GLY A 12 -0.47 -7.06 1.00
C GLY A 12 -1.10 -8.36 1.49
N ASN A 13 -1.45 -8.42 2.77
CA ASN A 13 -2.11 -9.57 3.40
C ASN A 13 -3.58 -9.74 3.01
N ALA A 14 -4.22 -8.67 2.53
CA ALA A 14 -5.53 -8.77 1.89
C ALA A 14 -5.45 -9.47 0.51
N LEU A 15 -4.25 -9.58 -0.08
CA LEU A 15 -4.01 -10.25 -1.35
C LEU A 15 -3.37 -11.63 -1.15
N LEU A 16 -2.40 -11.76 -0.25
CA LEU A 16 -1.71 -13.00 0.11
C LEU A 16 -1.29 -12.95 1.58
N LYS A 17 -1.87 -13.81 2.43
CA LYS A 17 -1.60 -13.81 3.87
C LYS A 17 -0.23 -14.40 4.18
N ARG A 18 0.31 -14.06 5.35
CA ARG A 18 1.56 -14.65 5.84
C ARG A 18 1.46 -16.18 5.90
N GLY A 19 2.37 -16.87 5.23
CA GLY A 19 2.44 -18.34 5.20
C GLY A 19 1.58 -19.00 4.13
N GLU A 20 0.74 -18.25 3.41
CA GLU A 20 0.06 -18.78 2.23
C GLU A 20 1.04 -18.96 1.06
N PRO A 21 0.86 -20.00 0.22
CA PRO A 21 1.62 -20.13 -1.02
C PRO A 21 1.42 -18.92 -1.92
N LEU A 22 2.50 -18.47 -2.59
CA LEU A 22 2.45 -17.36 -3.55
C LEU A 22 1.91 -17.83 -4.90
N GLU A 23 0.70 -18.40 -4.89
CA GLU A 23 0.02 -18.99 -6.04
C GLU A 23 -1.13 -18.10 -6.52
N ALA A 24 -1.37 -18.08 -7.83
CA ALA A 24 -2.37 -17.22 -8.45
C ALA A 24 -3.81 -17.50 -7.96
N GLU A 25 -4.16 -18.77 -7.74
CA GLU A 25 -5.49 -19.16 -7.25
C GLU A 25 -5.72 -18.73 -5.80
N VAL A 26 -4.70 -18.85 -4.94
CA VAL A 26 -4.77 -18.37 -3.55
C VAL A 26 -4.94 -16.85 -3.52
N GLN A 27 -4.16 -16.15 -4.35
CA GLN A 27 -4.28 -14.70 -4.47
C GLN A 27 -5.66 -14.26 -4.99
N ARG A 28 -6.20 -14.97 -6.00
CA ARG A 28 -7.54 -14.69 -6.53
C ARG A 28 -8.61 -14.87 -5.45
N HIS A 29 -8.55 -15.95 -4.68
CA HIS A 29 -9.50 -16.20 -3.60
C HIS A 29 -9.50 -15.08 -2.54
N ASN A 30 -8.33 -14.60 -2.14
CA ASN A 30 -8.23 -13.46 -1.22
C ASN A 30 -8.76 -12.16 -1.83
N ILE A 31 -8.48 -11.93 -3.12
CA ILE A 31 -9.02 -10.78 -3.87
C ILE A 31 -10.56 -10.82 -3.91
N GLU A 32 -11.18 -11.98 -4.12
CA GLU A 32 -12.65 -12.11 -4.08
C GLU A 32 -13.24 -11.66 -2.74
N ILE A 33 -12.58 -11.99 -1.63
CA ILE A 33 -12.99 -11.56 -0.30
C ILE A 33 -12.90 -10.03 -0.18
N ALA A 34 -11.77 -9.45 -0.60
CA ALA A 34 -11.57 -8.00 -0.54
C ALA A 34 -12.55 -7.23 -1.43
N VAL A 35 -12.82 -7.74 -2.63
CA VAL A 35 -13.75 -7.16 -3.58
C VAL A 35 -15.17 -7.09 -3.03
N LYS A 36 -15.62 -8.09 -2.26
CA LYS A 36 -16.95 -8.05 -1.62
C LYS A 36 -17.10 -6.82 -0.72
N THR A 37 -16.16 -6.63 0.21
CA THR A 37 -16.21 -5.49 1.13
C THR A 37 -16.05 -4.15 0.40
N ILE A 38 -15.13 -4.04 -0.56
CA ILE A 38 -14.93 -2.79 -1.30
C ILE A 38 -16.13 -2.46 -2.19
N SER A 39 -16.80 -3.47 -2.75
CA SER A 39 -18.00 -3.26 -3.56
C SER A 39 -19.13 -2.64 -2.73
N GLU A 40 -19.29 -3.06 -1.47
CA GLU A 40 -20.27 -2.45 -0.55
C GLU A 40 -19.92 -0.99 -0.24
N ILE A 41 -18.64 -0.67 -0.06
CA ILE A 41 -18.16 0.72 0.09
C ILE A 41 -18.46 1.53 -1.19
N ALA A 42 -18.23 0.97 -2.37
CA ALA A 42 -18.45 1.63 -3.66
C ALA A 42 -19.94 1.95 -3.94
N LEU A 43 -20.88 1.30 -3.24
CA LEU A 43 -22.30 1.67 -3.28
C LEU A 43 -22.54 3.05 -2.66
N GLN A 44 -21.74 3.46 -1.69
CA GLN A 44 -21.91 4.72 -0.94
C GLN A 44 -20.90 5.81 -1.37
N TYR A 45 -19.70 5.41 -1.79
CA TYR A 45 -18.59 6.32 -2.07
C TYR A 45 -18.06 6.20 -3.51
N ASN A 46 -17.37 7.22 -3.99
CA ASN A 46 -16.46 7.11 -5.12
C ASN A 46 -15.16 6.51 -4.60
N VAL A 47 -14.81 5.30 -5.05
CA VAL A 47 -13.67 4.56 -4.52
C VAL A 47 -12.46 4.70 -5.44
N VAL A 48 -11.33 5.08 -4.85
CA VAL A 48 -10.00 4.97 -5.43
C VAL A 48 -9.24 3.92 -4.63
N LEU A 49 -8.80 2.86 -5.29
CA LEU A 49 -8.19 1.70 -4.66
C LEU A 49 -6.68 1.67 -4.87
N VAL A 50 -5.96 1.62 -3.76
CA VAL A 50 -4.51 1.38 -3.68
C VAL A 50 -4.31 -0.01 -3.09
N HIS A 51 -3.27 -0.71 -3.53
CA HIS A 51 -2.92 -2.01 -2.95
C HIS A 51 -1.41 -2.12 -2.73
N GLY A 52 -1.00 -2.95 -1.76
CA GLY A 52 0.39 -3.38 -1.63
C GLY A 52 0.80 -4.41 -2.69
N ASN A 53 2.11 -4.67 -2.82
CA ASN A 53 2.66 -5.68 -3.75
C ASN A 53 3.85 -6.47 -3.18
N GLY A 54 4.15 -6.35 -1.88
CA GLY A 54 5.39 -6.85 -1.27
C GLY A 54 5.68 -8.34 -1.55
N PRO A 55 4.71 -9.26 -1.34
CA PRO A 55 4.89 -10.67 -1.70
C PRO A 55 5.09 -10.88 -3.21
N GLN A 56 4.33 -10.17 -4.05
CA GLN A 56 4.32 -10.34 -5.51
C GLN A 56 5.63 -9.84 -6.15
N VAL A 57 6.08 -8.64 -5.77
CA VAL A 57 7.35 -8.07 -6.29
C VAL A 57 8.53 -8.89 -5.80
N GLY A 58 8.44 -9.44 -4.59
CA GLY A 58 9.38 -10.39 -4.04
C GLY A 58 9.47 -11.69 -4.85
N LEU A 59 8.31 -12.29 -5.19
CA LEU A 59 8.26 -13.49 -6.03
C LEU A 59 8.86 -13.24 -7.41
N LEU A 60 8.49 -12.15 -8.08
CA LEU A 60 9.02 -11.81 -9.40
C LEU A 60 10.54 -11.61 -9.36
N ALA A 61 11.06 -10.96 -8.31
CA ALA A 61 12.50 -10.81 -8.14
C ALA A 61 13.22 -12.17 -8.02
N LEU A 62 12.64 -13.14 -7.29
CA LEU A 62 13.18 -14.49 -7.20
C LEU A 62 13.10 -15.27 -8.51
N GLN A 63 11.97 -15.18 -9.21
CA GLN A 63 11.79 -15.83 -10.52
C GLN A 63 12.80 -15.27 -11.54
N GLY A 64 13.00 -13.95 -11.54
CA GLY A 64 13.99 -13.29 -12.39
C GLY A 64 15.41 -13.74 -12.09
N LEU A 65 15.74 -14.03 -10.82
CA LEU A 65 17.02 -14.61 -10.46
C LEU A 65 17.20 -16.01 -11.04
N GLU A 66 16.17 -16.83 -11.18
CA GLU A 66 16.30 -18.22 -11.64
C GLU A 66 16.62 -18.36 -13.13
N TYR A 67 16.25 -17.39 -13.96
CA TYR A 67 16.60 -17.40 -15.38
C TYR A 67 17.99 -16.80 -15.65
N LYS A 68 19.03 -17.64 -15.56
CA LYS A 68 20.45 -17.20 -15.58
C LYS A 68 20.98 -16.68 -16.93
N LYS A 69 20.19 -16.68 -18.02
CA LYS A 69 20.66 -16.27 -19.36
C LYS A 69 20.64 -14.76 -19.59
N VAL A 70 19.94 -14.00 -18.75
CA VAL A 70 19.90 -12.53 -18.80
C VAL A 70 20.00 -11.96 -17.39
N SER A 71 20.33 -10.67 -17.30
CA SER A 71 20.19 -9.93 -16.05
C SER A 71 18.71 -9.82 -15.66
N PRO A 72 18.37 -9.95 -14.37
CA PRO A 72 17.02 -9.67 -13.88
C PRO A 72 16.59 -8.25 -14.22
N TYR A 73 15.28 -8.06 -14.43
CA TYR A 73 14.73 -6.71 -14.54
C TYR A 73 14.88 -5.94 -13.21
N PRO A 74 15.07 -4.61 -13.27
CA PRO A 74 15.21 -3.79 -12.08
C PRO A 74 13.89 -3.69 -11.32
N LEU A 75 13.97 -3.36 -10.03
CA LEU A 75 12.84 -3.43 -9.12
C LEU A 75 11.65 -2.54 -9.49
N ASP A 76 11.89 -1.38 -10.12
CA ASP A 76 10.84 -0.49 -10.62
C ASP A 76 10.03 -1.13 -11.76
N VAL A 77 10.71 -1.85 -12.67
CA VAL A 77 10.06 -2.61 -13.75
C VAL A 77 9.26 -3.77 -13.16
N LEU A 78 9.80 -4.51 -12.20
CA LEU A 78 9.04 -5.55 -11.48
C LEU A 78 7.84 -4.95 -10.73
N GLY A 79 7.99 -3.76 -10.15
CA GLY A 79 6.91 -2.99 -9.56
C GLY A 79 5.78 -2.74 -10.56
N SER A 80 6.12 -2.33 -11.80
CA SER A 80 5.14 -2.15 -12.88
C SER A 80 4.41 -3.44 -13.26
N GLU A 81 5.12 -4.57 -13.30
CA GLU A 81 4.52 -5.89 -13.57
C GLU A 81 3.49 -6.25 -12.49
N THR A 82 3.81 -5.99 -11.21
CA THR A 82 2.86 -6.27 -10.12
C THR A 82 1.60 -5.40 -10.14
N GLN A 83 1.68 -4.17 -10.67
CA GLN A 83 0.47 -3.36 -10.88
C GLN A 83 -0.44 -4.00 -11.92
N GLY A 84 0.12 -4.49 -13.03
CA GLY A 84 -0.63 -5.22 -14.05
C GLY A 84 -1.21 -6.54 -13.51
N MET A 85 -0.40 -7.33 -12.80
CA MET A 85 -0.78 -8.63 -12.22
C MET A 85 -1.94 -8.50 -11.24
N ILE A 86 -1.81 -7.64 -10.23
CA ILE A 86 -2.82 -7.48 -9.17
C ILE A 86 -4.03 -6.71 -9.71
N GLY A 87 -3.78 -5.65 -10.49
CA GLY A 87 -4.81 -4.84 -11.11
C GLY A 87 -5.72 -5.65 -12.04
N TYR A 88 -5.16 -6.56 -12.83
CA TYR A 88 -5.93 -7.49 -13.66
C TYR A 88 -6.90 -8.34 -12.83
N MET A 89 -6.40 -8.99 -11.78
CA MET A 89 -7.24 -9.85 -10.92
C MET A 89 -8.33 -9.03 -10.23
N LEU A 90 -7.99 -7.87 -9.67
CA LEU A 90 -8.97 -6.97 -9.05
C LEU A 90 -10.04 -6.52 -10.05
N MET A 91 -9.65 -6.06 -11.26
CA MET A 91 -10.61 -5.63 -12.29
C MET A 91 -11.59 -6.73 -12.65
N GLN A 92 -11.09 -7.95 -12.83
CA GLN A 92 -11.91 -9.10 -13.17
C GLN A 92 -12.93 -9.40 -12.07
N GLU A 93 -12.48 -9.47 -10.81
CA GLU A 93 -13.38 -9.77 -9.70
C GLU A 93 -14.35 -8.63 -9.39
N PHE A 94 -13.94 -7.36 -9.50
CA PHE A 94 -14.88 -6.25 -9.41
C PHE A 94 -15.91 -6.27 -10.52
N LYS A 95 -15.54 -6.65 -11.75
CA LYS A 95 -16.52 -6.77 -12.85
C LYS A 95 -17.48 -7.94 -12.65
N ASN A 96 -17.03 -9.04 -12.04
CA ASN A 96 -17.91 -10.14 -11.65
C ASN A 96 -18.92 -9.68 -10.58
N GLN A 97 -18.45 -8.93 -9.57
CA GLN A 97 -19.28 -8.46 -8.45
C GLN A 97 -20.17 -7.26 -8.80
N MET A 98 -19.70 -6.37 -9.68
CA MET A 98 -20.37 -5.11 -10.07
C MET A 98 -20.36 -4.92 -11.61
N PRO A 99 -21.11 -5.71 -12.39
CA PRO A 99 -21.00 -5.72 -13.86
C PRO A 99 -21.18 -4.35 -14.53
N SER A 100 -22.12 -3.56 -14.03
CA SER A 100 -22.46 -2.22 -14.55
C SER A 100 -21.51 -1.11 -14.12
N LYS A 101 -20.64 -1.34 -13.13
CA LYS A 101 -19.70 -0.33 -12.64
C LYS A 101 -18.46 -0.31 -13.54
N ASN A 102 -18.04 0.86 -14.01
CA ASN A 102 -16.77 0.97 -14.72
C ASN A 102 -15.61 0.82 -13.72
N ILE A 103 -14.70 -0.11 -14.02
CA ILE A 103 -13.50 -0.39 -13.23
C ILE A 103 -12.31 -0.13 -14.14
N THR A 104 -11.37 0.70 -13.69
CA THR A 104 -10.17 1.02 -14.46
C THR A 104 -8.95 0.85 -13.59
N CYS A 105 -8.04 -0.02 -14.03
CA CYS A 105 -6.70 -0.09 -13.46
C CYS A 105 -5.73 0.72 -14.31
N MET A 106 -4.90 1.52 -13.65
CA MET A 106 -3.88 2.34 -14.31
C MET A 106 -2.50 2.01 -13.77
N LEU A 107 -1.54 1.83 -14.69
CA LEU A 107 -0.13 1.95 -14.33
C LEU A 107 0.10 3.37 -13.80
N THR A 108 0.76 3.46 -12.65
CA THR A 108 0.97 4.74 -11.97
C THR A 108 2.42 4.89 -11.58
N GLN A 109 3.01 6.01 -11.98
CA GLN A 109 4.35 6.45 -11.61
C GLN A 109 4.27 7.50 -10.51
N MET A 110 5.17 7.39 -9.54
CA MET A 110 5.28 8.28 -8.39
C MET A 110 6.64 8.94 -8.40
N THR A 111 6.67 10.27 -8.43
CA THR A 111 7.94 10.98 -8.31
C THR A 111 8.46 10.87 -6.87
N VAL A 112 9.77 10.71 -6.73
CA VAL A 112 10.47 10.66 -5.45
C VAL A 112 11.69 11.58 -5.49
N ASP A 113 12.19 12.00 -4.32
CA ASP A 113 13.44 12.78 -4.24
C ASP A 113 14.64 11.84 -4.41
N PRO A 114 15.52 12.02 -5.43
CA PRO A 114 16.75 11.22 -5.55
C PRO A 114 17.70 11.36 -4.36
N ALA A 115 17.57 12.42 -3.54
CA ALA A 115 18.34 12.62 -2.33
C ALA A 115 17.67 12.08 -1.06
N ASP A 116 16.54 11.39 -1.17
CA ASP A 116 15.80 10.84 -0.02
C ASP A 116 16.73 9.92 0.82
N PRO A 117 16.80 10.11 2.15
CA PRO A 117 17.62 9.29 3.04
C PRO A 117 17.35 7.78 2.94
N ALA A 118 16.14 7.36 2.53
CA ALA A 118 15.77 5.95 2.36
C ALA A 118 16.64 5.22 1.32
N PHE A 119 17.26 5.93 0.38
CA PHE A 119 18.23 5.34 -0.55
C PHE A 119 19.56 4.96 0.12
N LYS A 120 19.92 5.64 1.22
CA LYS A 120 21.14 5.35 1.98
C LYS A 120 20.90 4.32 3.09
N ASP A 121 19.71 4.30 3.67
CA ASP A 121 19.31 3.32 4.67
C ASP A 121 17.99 2.61 4.29
N PRO A 122 18.06 1.54 3.45
CA PRO A 122 16.90 0.76 3.06
C PRO A 122 16.20 0.09 4.27
N THR A 123 14.89 0.24 4.39
CA THR A 123 14.09 -0.33 5.50
C THR A 123 12.93 -1.20 5.05
N LYS A 124 12.54 -1.13 3.77
CA LYS A 124 11.32 -1.80 3.30
C LYS A 124 11.58 -3.25 2.94
N PHE A 125 11.00 -4.16 3.72
CA PHE A 125 11.08 -5.59 3.47
C PHE A 125 10.34 -6.03 2.19
N ILE A 126 10.99 -6.87 1.37
CA ILE A 126 10.42 -7.54 0.19
C ILE A 126 10.84 -9.00 0.13
N GLY A 127 10.14 -9.84 -0.64
CA GLY A 127 10.51 -11.25 -0.80
C GLY A 127 10.18 -12.13 0.41
N PRO A 128 10.68 -13.37 0.45
CA PRO A 128 10.52 -14.30 1.57
C PRO A 128 11.50 -13.98 2.71
N VAL A 129 11.41 -14.77 3.78
CA VAL A 129 12.36 -14.75 4.89
C VAL A 129 13.45 -15.81 4.69
N TYR A 130 14.63 -15.56 5.21
CA TYR A 130 15.83 -16.40 5.14
C TYR A 130 16.41 -16.61 6.54
N ASP A 131 17.18 -17.68 6.73
CA ASP A 131 18.10 -17.70 7.86
C ASP A 131 19.27 -16.73 7.66
N LYS A 132 20.04 -16.49 8.72
CA LYS A 132 21.14 -15.52 8.69
C LYS A 132 22.23 -15.89 7.69
N GLN A 133 22.56 -17.17 7.55
CA GLN A 133 23.65 -17.61 6.69
C GLN A 133 23.24 -17.44 5.22
N GLU A 134 22.06 -17.95 4.86
CA GLU A 134 21.50 -17.81 3.51
C GLU A 134 21.35 -16.34 3.13
N ALA A 135 20.85 -15.49 4.04
CA ALA A 135 20.71 -14.06 3.79
C ALA A 135 22.06 -13.37 3.49
N CYS A 136 23.13 -13.73 4.19
CA CYS A 136 24.47 -13.19 3.94
C CYS A 136 25.01 -13.63 2.57
N GLU A 137 24.84 -14.91 2.20
CA GLU A 137 25.28 -15.43 0.91
C GLU A 137 24.54 -14.74 -0.26
N LEU A 138 23.23 -14.55 -0.14
CA LEU A 138 22.41 -13.84 -1.12
C LEU A 138 22.77 -12.35 -1.20
N ALA A 139 23.05 -11.72 -0.05
CA ALA A 139 23.45 -10.31 0.02
C ALA A 139 24.77 -10.06 -0.73
N GLU A 140 25.77 -10.92 -0.53
CA GLU A 140 27.04 -10.83 -1.26
C GLU A 140 26.86 -11.10 -2.75
N LYS A 141 26.10 -12.15 -3.10
CA LYS A 141 25.93 -12.59 -4.48
C LYS A 141 25.17 -11.58 -5.35
N TYR A 142 24.14 -10.95 -4.79
CA TYR A 142 23.22 -10.07 -5.53
C TYR A 142 23.30 -8.60 -5.12
N ASN A 143 24.29 -8.24 -4.29
CA ASN A 143 24.47 -6.89 -3.74
C ASN A 143 23.19 -6.38 -3.05
N TRP A 144 22.55 -7.24 -2.25
CA TRP A 144 21.35 -6.87 -1.50
C TRP A 144 21.71 -6.30 -0.14
N THR A 145 20.87 -5.40 0.34
CA THR A 145 20.79 -5.07 1.76
C THR A 145 19.80 -6.01 2.43
N VAL A 146 20.18 -6.63 3.53
CA VAL A 146 19.31 -7.50 4.34
C VAL A 146 19.27 -6.97 5.78
N LYS A 147 18.10 -7.06 6.43
CA LYS A 147 17.90 -6.69 7.84
C LYS A 147 17.17 -7.81 8.59
N PRO A 148 17.32 -7.89 9.93
CA PRO A 148 16.54 -8.80 10.76
C PRO A 148 15.03 -8.51 10.66
N ASP A 149 14.21 -9.56 10.56
CA ASP A 149 12.74 -9.57 10.57
C ASP A 149 12.28 -10.65 11.57
N GLY A 150 12.27 -10.29 12.86
CA GLY A 150 12.10 -11.24 13.96
C GLY A 150 13.29 -12.19 14.08
N ASP A 151 13.02 -13.50 14.09
CA ASP A 151 14.06 -14.55 14.14
C ASP A 151 14.74 -14.81 12.78
N TYR A 152 14.27 -14.15 11.72
CA TYR A 152 14.74 -14.35 10.35
C TYR A 152 15.42 -13.10 9.79
N PHE A 153 15.92 -13.20 8.57
CA PHE A 153 16.47 -12.09 7.79
C PHE A 153 15.70 -11.94 6.48
N ARG A 154 15.59 -10.70 5.99
CA ARG A 154 14.86 -10.42 4.76
C ARG A 154 15.50 -9.27 3.99
N ARG A 155 15.40 -9.33 2.66
CA ARG A 155 15.87 -8.26 1.76
C ARG A 155 15.10 -6.98 2.06
N VAL A 156 15.84 -5.88 2.22
CA VAL A 156 15.29 -4.53 2.32
C VAL A 156 15.65 -3.70 1.10
N VAL A 157 14.75 -2.81 0.73
CA VAL A 157 14.90 -1.87 -0.38
C VAL A 157 14.54 -0.45 0.08
N PRO A 158 14.99 0.59 -0.64
CA PRO A 158 14.59 1.96 -0.35
C PRO A 158 13.06 2.12 -0.37
N SER A 159 12.53 2.91 0.56
CA SER A 159 11.12 3.33 0.58
C SER A 159 11.04 4.85 0.77
N PRO A 160 11.39 5.62 -0.28
CA PRO A 160 11.39 7.07 -0.23
C PRO A 160 9.96 7.64 -0.12
N LEU A 161 9.86 8.90 0.31
CA LEU A 161 8.59 9.62 0.36
C LEU A 161 8.10 9.98 -1.06
N PRO A 162 6.80 9.84 -1.36
CA PRO A 162 6.24 10.32 -2.61
C PRO A 162 6.24 11.85 -2.66
N THR A 163 6.63 12.43 -3.79
CA THR A 163 6.62 13.87 -4.05
C THR A 163 5.60 14.30 -5.10
N GLY A 164 5.02 13.35 -5.84
CA GLY A 164 4.05 13.63 -6.90
C GLY A 164 3.53 12.36 -7.57
N ILE A 165 2.39 12.48 -8.25
CA ILE A 165 1.79 11.42 -9.07
C ILE A 165 1.82 11.89 -10.52
N VAL A 166 2.45 11.13 -11.42
CA VAL A 166 2.57 11.52 -12.83
C VAL A 166 1.21 11.50 -13.52
N GLU A 167 0.40 10.47 -13.28
CA GLU A 167 -0.91 10.27 -13.90
C GLU A 167 -2.08 10.95 -13.12
N HIS A 168 -1.80 11.98 -12.31
CA HIS A 168 -2.80 12.63 -11.45
C HIS A 168 -4.05 13.09 -12.20
N GLU A 169 -3.88 13.82 -13.32
CA GLU A 169 -5.01 14.37 -14.10
C GLU A 169 -5.92 13.27 -14.66
N ALA A 170 -5.35 12.15 -15.08
CA ALA A 170 -6.10 11.04 -15.63
C ALA A 170 -6.89 10.31 -14.52
N ILE A 171 -6.30 10.13 -13.34
CA ILE A 171 -6.98 9.56 -12.16
C ILE A 171 -8.18 10.43 -11.79
N THR A 172 -7.99 11.75 -11.69
CA THR A 172 -9.06 12.70 -11.36
C THR A 172 -10.20 12.65 -12.38
N SER A 173 -9.87 12.61 -13.67
CA SER A 173 -10.87 12.55 -14.75
C SER A 173 -11.74 11.29 -14.66
N LEU A 174 -11.13 10.13 -14.40
CA LEU A 174 -11.87 8.86 -14.25
C LEU A 174 -12.77 8.84 -13.01
N ILE A 175 -12.33 9.44 -11.90
CA ILE A 175 -13.15 9.58 -10.69
C ILE A 175 -14.37 10.45 -10.97
N ASP A 176 -14.19 11.57 -11.69
CA ASP A 176 -15.29 12.46 -12.06
C ASP A 176 -16.29 11.80 -13.03
N GLU A 177 -15.83 10.88 -13.88
CA GLU A 177 -16.69 10.01 -14.70
C GLU A 177 -17.32 8.85 -13.91
N GLY A 178 -17.02 8.73 -12.61
CA GLY A 178 -17.64 7.76 -11.71
C GLY A 178 -17.05 6.35 -11.79
N HIS A 179 -15.83 6.20 -12.29
CA HIS A 179 -15.12 4.91 -12.27
C HIS A 179 -14.74 4.53 -10.84
N LEU A 180 -14.64 3.22 -10.57
CA LEU A 180 -13.77 2.73 -9.50
C LEU A 180 -12.36 2.65 -10.08
N VAL A 181 -11.46 3.46 -9.57
CA VAL A 181 -10.10 3.58 -10.10
C VAL A 181 -9.14 2.79 -9.22
N ILE A 182 -8.41 1.85 -9.82
CA ILE A 182 -7.32 1.11 -9.18
C ILE A 182 -6.02 1.74 -9.67
N CYS A 183 -5.23 2.31 -8.77
CA CYS A 183 -4.00 3.01 -9.13
C CYS A 183 -2.99 2.93 -7.99
N THR A 184 -1.77 3.45 -8.22
CA THR A 184 -0.67 3.43 -7.24
C THR A 184 -0.40 2.04 -6.66
N GLY A 185 -0.61 0.98 -7.46
CA GLY A 185 -0.38 -0.39 -7.02
C GLY A 185 1.08 -0.58 -6.58
N GLY A 186 1.26 -1.23 -5.43
CA GLY A 186 2.58 -1.36 -4.79
C GLY A 186 3.15 -0.05 -4.23
N GLY A 187 2.34 1.00 -4.11
CA GLY A 187 2.79 2.35 -3.80
C GLY A 187 3.13 3.21 -5.03
N GLY A 188 2.97 2.67 -6.24
CA GLY A 188 3.36 3.35 -7.49
C GLY A 188 4.79 3.03 -7.93
N ILE A 189 5.08 3.19 -9.22
CA ILE A 189 6.41 2.96 -9.81
C ILE A 189 7.27 4.19 -9.48
N PRO A 190 8.30 4.06 -8.63
CA PRO A 190 9.12 5.20 -8.25
C PRO A 190 9.96 5.70 -9.43
N VAL A 191 9.84 6.99 -9.70
CA VAL A 191 10.59 7.68 -10.77
C VAL A 191 11.21 8.96 -10.23
N THR A 192 12.33 9.37 -10.84
CA THR A 192 12.93 10.68 -10.64
C THR A 192 12.93 11.45 -11.96
N ARG A 193 13.24 12.75 -11.91
CA ARG A 193 13.49 13.54 -13.12
C ARG A 193 14.98 13.77 -13.29
N ASN A 194 15.53 13.33 -14.42
CA ASN A 194 16.89 13.62 -14.84
C ASN A 194 16.87 14.26 -16.23
N ASP A 195 17.43 15.46 -16.37
CA ASP A 195 17.44 16.25 -17.62
C ASP A 195 16.06 16.33 -18.31
N GLY A 196 15.01 16.54 -17.51
CA GLY A 196 13.62 16.64 -17.98
C GLY A 196 12.95 15.31 -18.32
N LYS A 197 13.67 14.17 -18.26
CA LYS A 197 13.12 12.83 -18.53
C LYS A 197 12.77 12.12 -17.23
N LEU A 198 11.71 11.33 -17.26
CA LEU A 198 11.40 10.39 -16.18
C LEU A 198 12.35 9.19 -16.27
N VAL A 199 12.93 8.82 -15.12
CA VAL A 199 13.82 7.67 -14.98
C VAL A 199 13.38 6.86 -13.77
N GLY A 200 13.15 5.56 -13.97
CA GLY A 200 12.82 4.63 -12.89
C GLY A 200 13.97 4.48 -11.91
N VAL A 201 13.65 4.28 -10.63
CA VAL A 201 14.63 4.05 -9.57
C VAL A 201 14.25 2.83 -8.75
N GLU A 202 15.21 1.99 -8.37
CA GLU A 202 14.91 0.77 -7.63
C GLU A 202 14.52 1.05 -6.18
N ALA A 203 13.22 1.17 -5.93
CA ALA A 203 12.62 1.40 -4.63
C ALA A 203 11.21 0.79 -4.55
N VAL A 204 10.65 0.72 -3.35
CA VAL A 204 9.23 0.37 -3.13
C VAL A 204 8.66 1.37 -2.15
N ILE A 205 7.78 2.24 -2.64
CA ILE A 205 7.10 3.24 -1.81
C ILE A 205 6.07 2.52 -0.92
N ASP A 206 5.98 2.88 0.36
CA ASP A 206 4.94 2.28 1.20
C ASP A 206 3.54 2.64 0.69
N LYS A 207 2.70 1.61 0.46
CA LYS A 207 1.32 1.74 0.01
C LYS A 207 0.42 2.63 0.89
N ASP A 208 0.59 2.64 2.22
CA ASP A 208 -0.29 3.42 3.10
C ASP A 208 0.07 4.91 2.99
N MET A 209 1.38 5.19 2.95
CA MET A 209 1.91 6.52 2.66
C MET A 209 1.51 7.00 1.26
N SER A 210 1.56 6.12 0.27
CA SER A 210 1.13 6.42 -1.10
C SER A 210 -0.36 6.70 -1.17
N ALA A 211 -1.18 5.93 -0.44
CA ALA A 211 -2.62 6.14 -0.35
C ALA A 211 -2.97 7.46 0.36
N ALA A 212 -2.29 7.79 1.45
CA ALA A 212 -2.46 9.07 2.13
C ALA A 212 -2.04 10.24 1.23
N PHE A 213 -0.91 10.12 0.52
CA PHE A 213 -0.47 11.11 -0.46
C PHE A 213 -1.49 11.26 -1.60
N LEU A 214 -1.99 10.16 -2.15
CA LEU A 214 -3.03 10.16 -3.18
C LEU A 214 -4.32 10.82 -2.68
N ALA A 215 -4.77 10.48 -1.47
CA ALA A 215 -5.96 11.07 -0.86
C ALA A 215 -5.83 12.59 -0.71
N LYS A 216 -4.64 13.06 -0.30
CA LYS A 216 -4.30 14.49 -0.24
C LYS A 216 -4.37 15.13 -1.62
N GLN A 217 -3.71 14.56 -2.63
CA GLN A 217 -3.67 15.14 -3.98
C GLN A 217 -5.06 15.20 -4.62
N LEU A 218 -5.91 14.21 -4.36
CA LEU A 218 -7.27 14.15 -4.89
C LEU A 218 -8.29 14.96 -4.08
N HIS A 219 -7.86 15.60 -2.97
CA HIS A 219 -8.76 16.21 -2.00
C HIS A 219 -9.89 15.26 -1.57
N ALA A 220 -9.55 13.99 -1.35
CA ALA A 220 -10.51 12.98 -0.94
C ALA A 220 -11.13 13.33 0.42
N ASP A 221 -12.41 13.00 0.60
CA ASP A 221 -13.09 13.21 1.87
C ASP A 221 -12.52 12.29 2.96
N ARG A 222 -12.18 11.04 2.57
CA ARG A 222 -11.84 9.96 3.50
C ARG A 222 -10.66 9.13 3.02
N LEU A 223 -9.92 8.58 3.97
CA LEU A 223 -8.89 7.56 3.74
C LEU A 223 -9.25 6.32 4.59
N LEU A 224 -9.16 5.14 4.01
CA LEU A 224 -9.39 3.87 4.70
C LEU A 224 -8.22 2.94 4.47
N ILE A 225 -7.51 2.58 5.54
CA ILE A 225 -6.36 1.67 5.51
C ILE A 225 -6.81 0.33 6.08
N LEU A 226 -6.87 -0.68 5.21
CA LEU A 226 -7.29 -2.04 5.56
C LEU A 226 -6.05 -2.92 5.76
N THR A 227 -5.88 -3.39 6.99
CA THR A 227 -4.70 -4.12 7.48
C THR A 227 -5.12 -5.39 8.23
N ASP A 228 -4.18 -6.13 8.80
CA ASP A 228 -4.45 -7.37 9.54
C ASP A 228 -4.92 -7.14 10.97
N ALA A 229 -4.57 -5.99 11.55
CA ALA A 229 -5.02 -5.60 12.88
C ALA A 229 -6.44 -5.02 12.79
N ASP A 230 -7.29 -5.34 13.77
CA ASP A 230 -8.65 -4.80 13.87
C ASP A 230 -8.68 -3.33 14.31
N ALA A 231 -7.56 -2.79 14.80
CA ALA A 231 -7.39 -1.39 15.19
C ALA A 231 -5.89 -1.05 15.31
N VAL A 232 -5.59 0.24 15.51
CA VAL A 232 -4.33 0.72 16.05
C VAL A 232 -4.32 0.48 17.56
N TYR A 233 -3.20 0.00 18.08
CA TYR A 233 -3.02 -0.28 19.50
C TYR A 233 -1.90 0.57 20.09
N LEU A 234 -2.10 1.01 21.32
CA LEU A 234 -1.01 1.45 22.19
C LEU A 234 -0.49 0.23 22.97
N ASP A 235 0.79 0.28 23.35
CA ASP A 235 1.47 -0.82 24.07
C ASP A 235 1.38 -2.18 23.37
N TRP A 236 1.44 -2.19 22.04
CA TRP A 236 1.33 -3.40 21.23
C TRP A 236 2.21 -4.55 21.73
N GLY A 237 1.60 -5.73 21.88
CA GLY A 237 2.29 -6.95 22.34
C GLY A 237 2.55 -7.01 23.84
N LYS A 238 2.18 -5.98 24.62
CA LYS A 238 2.29 -5.98 26.08
C LYS A 238 0.95 -6.33 26.75
N PRO A 239 0.95 -6.76 28.03
CA PRO A 239 -0.28 -6.95 28.80
C PRO A 239 -1.14 -5.67 28.93
N THR A 240 -0.54 -4.48 28.78
CA THR A 240 -1.22 -3.18 28.83
C THR A 240 -1.76 -2.72 27.47
N GLN A 241 -1.67 -3.57 26.43
CA GLN A 241 -2.13 -3.19 25.10
C GLN A 241 -3.61 -2.81 25.10
N HIS A 242 -3.94 -1.73 24.41
CA HIS A 242 -5.32 -1.30 24.25
C HIS A 242 -5.56 -0.66 22.90
N ALA A 243 -6.73 -0.92 22.33
CA ALA A 243 -7.12 -0.42 21.02
C ALA A 243 -7.53 1.06 21.10
N LEU A 244 -7.01 1.87 20.20
CA LEU A 244 -7.51 3.22 19.91
C LEU A 244 -8.74 3.08 19.03
N ARG A 245 -9.93 3.42 19.52
CA ARG A 245 -11.18 3.31 18.72
C ARG A 245 -11.53 4.61 17.99
N ALA A 246 -11.37 5.74 18.68
CA ALA A 246 -11.49 7.07 18.11
C ALA A 246 -10.39 7.95 18.69
N THR A 247 -9.77 8.79 17.87
CA THR A 247 -8.70 9.68 18.31
C THR A 247 -8.53 10.87 17.36
N THR A 248 -7.70 11.83 17.76
CA THR A 248 -7.34 13.01 16.97
C THR A 248 -5.82 13.09 16.75
N PRO A 249 -5.36 13.84 15.73
CA PRO A 249 -3.93 14.09 15.54
C PRO A 249 -3.23 14.66 16.79
N SER A 250 -3.93 15.49 17.57
CA SER A 250 -3.38 16.09 18.79
C SER A 250 -3.21 15.10 19.95
N GLU A 251 -3.99 14.02 19.96
CA GLU A 251 -3.83 12.94 20.94
C GLU A 251 -2.72 12.00 20.50
N LEU A 252 -2.72 11.63 19.21
CA LEU A 252 -1.71 10.76 18.61
C LEU A 252 -0.30 11.32 18.74
N SER A 253 -0.12 12.66 18.70
CA SER A 253 1.18 13.32 18.88
C SER A 253 1.80 13.12 20.27
N ARG A 254 1.07 12.53 21.23
CA ARG A 254 1.55 12.23 22.59
C ARG A 254 2.18 10.85 22.70
N TYR A 255 2.07 10.03 21.66
CA TYR A 255 2.54 8.66 21.64
C TYR A 255 3.68 8.50 20.64
N GLN A 256 4.57 7.55 20.93
CA GLN A 256 5.61 7.12 19.99
C GLN A 256 5.20 5.76 19.42
N PHE A 257 5.08 5.71 18.10
CA PHE A 257 4.80 4.49 17.36
C PHE A 257 6.10 3.93 16.75
N ASP A 258 6.08 2.64 16.42
CA ASP A 258 7.23 1.97 15.80
C ASP A 258 7.54 2.56 14.41
N GLU A 259 8.78 3.05 14.24
CA GLU A 259 9.24 3.75 13.03
C GLU A 259 9.27 2.86 11.78
N GLY A 260 9.39 1.54 11.95
CA GLY A 260 9.43 0.58 10.85
C GLY A 260 8.05 0.13 10.35
N SER A 261 6.97 0.44 11.08
CA SER A 261 5.65 -0.14 10.80
C SER A 261 4.49 0.85 10.95
N MET A 262 4.07 1.15 12.19
CA MET A 262 2.85 1.90 12.48
C MET A 262 3.08 3.42 12.43
N GLY A 263 4.25 3.90 12.86
CA GLY A 263 4.58 5.33 12.89
C GLY A 263 4.31 6.05 11.57
N PRO A 264 4.88 5.59 10.44
CA PRO A 264 4.63 6.22 9.15
C PRO A 264 3.14 6.25 8.73
N LYS A 265 2.33 5.28 9.17
CA LYS A 265 0.88 5.26 8.89
C LYS A 265 0.16 6.33 9.69
N ILE A 266 0.51 6.46 10.96
CA ILE A 266 -0.07 7.46 11.86
C ILE A 266 0.31 8.86 11.40
N ASP A 267 1.58 9.09 11.05
CA ASP A 267 2.04 10.39 10.57
C ASP A 267 1.31 10.81 9.29
N ALA A 268 1.22 9.91 8.30
CA ALA A 268 0.50 10.18 7.05
C ALA A 268 -1.01 10.39 7.26
N SER A 269 -1.61 9.67 8.21
CA SER A 269 -3.02 9.83 8.58
C SER A 269 -3.29 11.17 9.24
N CYS A 270 -2.42 11.58 10.18
CA CYS A 270 -2.48 12.87 10.85
C CYS A 270 -2.31 14.02 9.84
N GLU A 271 -1.36 13.90 8.92
CA GLU A 271 -1.15 14.88 7.87
C GLU A 271 -2.41 15.07 6.99
N PHE A 272 -3.02 13.97 6.54
CA PHE A 272 -4.25 14.01 5.74
C PHE A 272 -5.40 14.74 6.45
N ILE A 273 -5.63 14.45 7.74
CA ILE A 273 -6.65 15.13 8.53
C ILE A 273 -6.34 16.62 8.71
N ASN A 274 -5.09 16.95 9.04
CA ASN A 274 -4.68 18.35 9.23
C ASN A 274 -4.89 19.20 7.96
N GLN A 275 -4.78 18.59 6.78
CA GLN A 275 -4.96 19.26 5.49
C GLN A 275 -6.40 19.31 4.98
N GLY A 276 -7.37 18.86 5.77
CA GLY A 276 -8.79 19.01 5.46
C GLY A 276 -9.53 17.71 5.15
N GLY A 277 -8.85 16.57 5.19
CA GLY A 277 -9.51 15.27 5.22
C GLY A 277 -10.48 15.15 6.40
N GLN A 278 -11.61 14.48 6.19
CA GLN A 278 -12.67 14.40 7.21
C GLN A 278 -12.44 13.24 8.19
N MET A 279 -11.97 12.09 7.69
CA MET A 279 -11.76 10.90 8.49
C MET A 279 -10.69 9.98 7.88
N VAL A 280 -9.85 9.40 8.74
CA VAL A 280 -9.06 8.21 8.44
C VAL A 280 -9.63 7.03 9.23
N GLY A 281 -9.93 5.93 8.55
CA GLY A 281 -10.25 4.65 9.16
C GLY A 281 -9.07 3.68 9.05
N ILE A 282 -8.73 2.98 10.12
CA ILE A 282 -7.70 1.94 10.13
C ILE A 282 -8.26 0.69 10.81
N GLY A 283 -8.18 -0.47 10.16
CA GLY A 283 -8.64 -1.72 10.77
C GLY A 283 -8.69 -2.88 9.81
N ALA A 284 -9.43 -3.92 10.17
CA ALA A 284 -9.51 -5.16 9.41
C ALA A 284 -10.36 -5.02 8.14
N LEU A 285 -10.00 -5.76 7.09
CA LEU A 285 -10.68 -5.76 5.79
C LEU A 285 -12.19 -5.96 5.91
N GLN A 286 -12.62 -7.00 6.65
CA GLN A 286 -14.04 -7.35 6.82
C GLN A 286 -14.87 -6.26 7.52
N ASP A 287 -14.21 -5.30 8.16
CA ASP A 287 -14.85 -4.24 8.93
C ASP A 287 -14.96 -2.93 8.15
N GLY A 288 -14.56 -2.89 6.88
CA GLY A 288 -14.43 -1.66 6.09
C GLY A 288 -15.60 -0.66 6.25
N LEU A 289 -16.85 -1.10 6.08
CA LEU A 289 -18.02 -0.23 6.31
C LEU A 289 -18.21 0.15 7.79
N ARG A 290 -18.06 -0.80 8.71
CA ARG A 290 -18.19 -0.57 10.16
C ARG A 290 -17.15 0.44 10.67
N ILE A 291 -15.95 0.45 10.09
CA ILE A 291 -14.92 1.44 10.39
C ILE A 291 -15.38 2.83 9.96
N LEU A 292 -15.95 2.96 8.76
CA LEU A 292 -16.47 4.25 8.25
C LEU A 292 -17.66 4.77 9.07
N GLU A 293 -18.41 3.87 9.70
CA GLU A 293 -19.50 4.16 10.64
C GLU A 293 -19.02 4.43 12.07
N GLY A 294 -17.73 4.24 12.36
CA GLY A 294 -17.15 4.42 13.69
C GLY A 294 -17.51 3.31 14.70
N THR A 295 -17.96 2.15 14.24
CA THR A 295 -18.36 1.01 15.09
C THR A 295 -17.32 -0.11 15.15
N ALA A 296 -16.24 0.00 14.37
CA ALA A 296 -15.08 -0.89 14.39
C ALA A 296 -13.81 -0.10 14.04
N GLY A 297 -12.63 -0.72 14.13
CA GLY A 297 -11.39 -0.04 13.76
C GLY A 297 -10.91 1.00 14.74
N THR A 298 -9.98 1.81 14.23
CA THR A 298 -9.58 3.13 14.71
C THR A 298 -10.08 4.17 13.74
N THR A 299 -10.72 5.20 14.26
CA THR A 299 -11.07 6.41 13.50
C THR A 299 -10.21 7.58 13.96
N ILE A 300 -9.66 8.32 13.00
CA ILE A 300 -8.90 9.55 13.24
C ILE A 300 -9.65 10.70 12.56
N SER A 301 -10.04 11.71 13.33
CA SER A 301 -10.77 12.90 12.87
C SER A 301 -10.26 14.15 13.58
N LYS A 302 -10.71 15.34 13.16
CA LYS A 302 -10.35 16.60 13.84
C LYS A 302 -10.99 16.75 15.22
N HIS A 303 -12.15 16.13 15.42
CA HIS A 303 -12.98 16.18 16.62
C HIS A 303 -13.58 14.80 16.89
#